data_AF-A0A8D0AP07-F1
#
_entry.id   AF-A0A8D0AP07-F1
#
_cell.length_a   1.000
_cell.length_b   1.000
_cell.length_c   1.000
_cell.angle_alpha   90.00
_cell.angle_beta   90.00
_cell.angle_gamma   90.00
#
_symmetry.space_group_name_H-M   'P 1'
#
loop_
_entity.id
_entity.type
_entity.pdbx_description
1 polymer ?
#
loop_
_entity_poly.entity_id
_entity_poly.type
_entity_poly.pdbx_seq_one_letter_code
_entity_poly.pdbx_strand_id
1 'polypeptide(L)'
;MAHVTNHGKLLLQRLHQQREMDFLCDITIMVRDVEFRAHRNILAAFSKYFSAQAEKGQDVTTLDPDKVSRYALEKLLEFIYTGQMNLSR
;
A
#
# COMPACT_ATOMS: atom_id res chain seq x y z
N MET A 1 21.67 14.62 11.07
CA MET A 1 21.08 13.97 9.87
C MET A 1 20.98 12.45 9.96
N ALA A 2 21.89 11.73 10.63
CA ALA A 2 21.80 10.27 10.82
C ALA A 2 20.59 9.78 11.67
N HIS A 3 20.10 10.61 12.61
CA HIS A 3 19.00 10.23 13.51
C HIS A 3 17.63 10.15 12.80
N VAL A 4 17.39 11.03 11.81
CA VAL A 4 16.12 11.09 11.05
C VAL A 4 16.01 9.92 10.07
N THR A 5 17.12 9.54 9.43
CA THR A 5 17.18 8.39 8.51
C THR A 5 16.89 7.07 9.22
N ASN A 6 17.26 6.95 10.50
CA ASN A 6 16.92 5.77 11.30
C ASN A 6 15.44 5.74 11.70
N HIS A 7 14.86 6.90 12.03
CA HIS A 7 13.43 6.99 12.38
C HIS A 7 12.52 6.60 11.21
N GLY A 8 12.80 7.11 9.99
CA GLY A 8 11.99 6.77 8.81
C GLY A 8 12.02 5.27 8.47
N LYS A 9 13.19 4.64 8.57
CA LYS A 9 13.32 3.18 8.36
C LYS A 9 12.54 2.38 9.41
N LEU A 10 12.67 2.75 10.68
CA LEU A 10 11.93 2.09 11.76
C LEU A 10 10.42 2.27 11.58
N LEU A 11 9.96 3.48 11.26
CA LEU A 11 8.55 3.75 10.98
C LEU A 11 8.03 2.87 9.84
N LEU A 12 8.76 2.79 8.72
CA LEU A 12 8.38 1.97 7.58
C LEU A 12 8.30 0.49 7.94
N GLN A 13 9.29 -0.03 8.69
CA GLN A 13 9.26 -1.40 9.21
C GLN A 13 8.04 -1.67 10.10
N ARG A 14 7.64 -0.73 10.97
CA ARG A 14 6.44 -0.87 11.79
C ARG A 14 5.17 -0.84 10.96
N LEU A 15 5.06 0.06 9.99
CA LEU A 15 3.90 0.12 9.08
C LEU A 15 3.77 -1.15 8.24
N HIS A 16 4.88 -1.74 7.80
CA HIS A 16 4.89 -3.03 7.13
C HIS A 16 4.36 -4.15 8.03
N GLN A 17 4.88 -4.25 9.27
CA GLN A 17 4.39 -5.23 10.25
C GLN A 17 2.88 -5.07 10.53
N GLN A 18 2.41 -3.84 10.66
CA GLN A 18 0.98 -3.56 10.86
C GLN A 18 0.15 -4.07 9.68
N ARG A 19 0.60 -3.85 8.44
CA ARG A 19 -0.08 -4.38 7.25
C ARG A 19 -0.11 -5.91 7.23
N GLU A 20 1.00 -6.58 7.50
CA GLU A 20 1.06 -8.05 7.53
C GLU A 20 0.15 -8.66 8.61
N MET A 21 -0.14 -7.89 9.67
CA MET A 21 -1.06 -8.27 10.74
C MET A 21 -2.50 -7.78 10.52
N ASP A 22 -2.80 -7.16 9.39
CA ASP A 22 -4.09 -6.50 9.13
C ASP A 22 -4.48 -5.43 10.17
N PHE A 23 -3.51 -4.93 10.94
CA PHE A 23 -3.75 -3.98 12.03
C PHE A 23 -3.91 -2.57 11.46
N LEU A 24 -5.03 -1.92 11.79
CA LEU A 24 -5.41 -0.58 11.31
C LEU A 24 -5.53 -0.44 9.79
N CYS A 25 -5.57 -1.55 9.04
CA CYS A 25 -5.85 -1.53 7.60
C CYS A 25 -7.31 -1.14 7.36
N ASP A 26 -7.50 0.09 6.87
CA ASP A 26 -8.76 0.82 6.71
C ASP A 26 -9.22 0.93 5.24
N ILE A 27 -8.55 0.21 4.35
CA ILE A 27 -8.96 0.08 2.95
C ILE A 27 -8.64 -1.33 2.43
N THR A 28 -9.58 -1.88 1.66
CA THR A 28 -9.43 -3.10 0.88
C THR A 28 -9.44 -2.77 -0.61
N ILE A 29 -8.38 -3.15 -1.32
CA ILE A 29 -8.26 -2.99 -2.76
C ILE A 29 -8.61 -4.32 -3.43
N MET A 30 -9.63 -4.31 -4.28
CA MET A 30 -10.02 -5.46 -5.08
C MET A 30 -9.38 -5.41 -6.46
N VAL A 31 -8.74 -6.50 -6.89
CA VAL A 31 -8.34 -6.71 -8.29
C VAL A 31 -8.79 -8.09 -8.72
N ARG A 32 -9.81 -8.14 -9.59
CA ARG A 32 -10.55 -9.38 -9.91
C ARG A 32 -11.17 -9.98 -8.65
N ASP A 33 -10.66 -11.13 -8.24
CA ASP A 33 -11.07 -12.02 -7.16
C ASP A 33 -10.12 -11.99 -5.97
N VAL A 34 -9.13 -11.08 -5.96
CA VAL A 34 -8.16 -10.96 -4.85
C VAL A 34 -8.25 -9.62 -4.14
N GLU A 35 -8.12 -9.74 -2.83
CA GLU A 35 -8.16 -8.68 -1.84
C GLU A 35 -6.77 -8.29 -1.38
N PHE A 36 -6.50 -6.99 -1.31
CA PHE A 36 -5.31 -6.43 -0.69
C PHE A 36 -5.71 -5.43 0.38
N ARG A 37 -5.41 -5.73 1.63
CA ARG A 37 -5.60 -4.79 2.74
C ARG A 37 -4.37 -3.88 2.91
N ALA A 38 -4.64 -2.62 3.20
CA ALA A 38 -3.61 -1.59 3.33
C ALA A 38 -4.10 -0.42 4.20
N HIS A 39 -3.21 0.55 4.40
CA HIS A 39 -3.49 1.81 5.09
C HIS A 39 -3.72 2.92 4.06
N ARG A 40 -4.89 3.54 4.09
CA ARG A 40 -5.33 4.60 3.17
C ARG A 40 -4.38 5.80 3.18
N ASN A 41 -3.92 6.22 4.36
CA ASN A 41 -2.98 7.33 4.52
C ASN A 41 -1.62 7.04 3.85
N ILE A 42 -1.12 5.81 3.96
CA ILE A 42 0.14 5.41 3.33
C ILE A 42 -0.04 5.38 1.81
N LEU A 43 -1.11 4.76 1.29
CA LEU A 43 -1.37 4.76 -0.15
C LEU A 43 -1.49 6.17 -0.74
N ALA A 44 -2.20 7.07 -0.05
CA ALA A 44 -2.36 8.47 -0.47
C ALA A 44 -1.02 9.21 -0.57
N ALA A 45 -0.05 8.90 0.31
CA ALA A 45 1.28 9.51 0.27
C ALA A 45 2.09 9.12 -0.98
N PHE A 46 1.80 7.98 -1.61
CA PHE A 46 2.53 7.45 -2.77
C PHE A 46 1.76 7.56 -4.10
N SER A 47 0.46 7.86 -4.07
CA SER A 47 -0.39 7.82 -5.27
C SER A 47 -1.49 8.88 -5.24
N LYS A 48 -1.52 9.72 -6.28
CA LYS A 48 -2.60 10.71 -6.48
C LYS A 48 -3.97 10.05 -6.63
N TYR A 49 -4.04 8.87 -7.24
CA TYR A 49 -5.29 8.11 -7.36
C TYR A 49 -5.82 7.72 -5.97
N PHE A 50 -4.96 7.14 -5.13
CA PHE A 50 -5.37 6.76 -3.77
C PHE A 50 -5.60 7.97 -2.87
N SER A 51 -4.90 9.09 -3.08
CA SER A 51 -5.18 10.35 -2.39
C SER A 51 -6.59 10.85 -2.69
N ALA A 52 -6.99 10.89 -3.97
CA ALA A 52 -8.34 11.29 -4.35
C ALA A 52 -9.41 10.29 -3.88
N GLN A 53 -9.07 8.99 -3.78
CA GLN A 53 -9.99 8.00 -3.18
C GLN A 53 -10.11 8.14 -1.67
N ALA A 54 -9.04 8.55 -0.97
CA ALA A 54 -9.07 8.68 0.47
C ALA A 54 -10.12 9.70 0.93
N GLU A 55 -10.29 10.78 0.16
CA GLU A 55 -11.30 11.83 0.39
C GLU A 55 -12.74 11.31 0.30
N LYS A 56 -12.99 10.23 -0.44
CA LYS A 56 -14.34 9.66 -0.60
C LYS A 56 -14.76 8.79 0.57
N GLY A 57 -13.86 8.44 1.48
CA GLY A 57 -14.22 7.69 2.68
C GLY A 57 -14.49 6.20 2.47
N GLN A 58 -14.32 5.65 1.26
CA GLN A 58 -14.72 4.28 0.93
C GLN A 58 -13.77 3.21 1.49
N ASP A 59 -14.32 2.21 2.17
CA ASP A 59 -13.54 1.11 2.77
C ASP A 59 -13.08 0.07 1.72
N VAL A 60 -13.77 -0.02 0.58
CA VAL A 60 -13.43 -0.92 -0.52
C VAL A 60 -13.25 -0.11 -1.80
N THR A 61 -12.17 -0.39 -2.54
CA THR A 61 -11.91 0.16 -3.87
C THR A 61 -11.60 -0.96 -4.85
N THR A 62 -12.34 -1.02 -5.95
CA THR A 62 -12.10 -2.00 -7.01
C THR A 62 -11.31 -1.36 -8.14
N LEU A 63 -10.17 -1.96 -8.49
CA LEU A 63 -9.39 -1.55 -9.66
C LEU A 63 -9.78 -2.36 -10.88
N ASP A 64 -9.70 -1.70 -12.02
CA ASP A 64 -9.94 -2.31 -13.33
C ASP A 64 -8.82 -3.32 -13.66
N PRO A 65 -9.13 -4.62 -13.80
CA PRO A 65 -8.14 -5.66 -14.03
C PRO A 65 -7.49 -5.60 -15.41
N ASP A 66 -8.05 -4.85 -16.36
CA ASP A 66 -7.44 -4.61 -17.66
C ASP A 66 -6.42 -3.47 -17.60
N LYS A 67 -6.47 -2.63 -16.56
CA LYS A 67 -5.52 -1.53 -16.33
C LYS A 67 -4.45 -1.86 -15.30
N VAL A 68 -4.78 -2.66 -14.28
CA VAL A 68 -3.88 -3.01 -13.18
C VAL A 68 -3.90 -4.52 -12.98
N SER A 69 -2.73 -5.14 -13.14
CA SER A 69 -2.58 -6.57 -12.83
C SER A 69 -2.38 -6.79 -11.33
N ARG A 70 -2.80 -7.98 -10.85
CA ARG A 70 -2.58 -8.43 -9.47
C ARG A 70 -1.10 -8.32 -9.07
N TYR A 71 -0.21 -8.84 -9.91
CA TYR A 71 1.23 -8.82 -9.68
C TYR A 71 1.79 -7.39 -9.57
N ALA A 72 1.36 -6.48 -10.45
CA ALA A 72 1.82 -5.09 -10.40
C ALA A 72 1.37 -4.39 -9.10
N LEU A 73 0.14 -4.63 -8.65
CA LEU A 73 -0.35 -4.08 -7.39
C LEU A 73 0.41 -4.66 -6.19
N GLU A 74 0.64 -5.97 -6.17
CA GLU A 74 1.41 -6.63 -5.12
C GLU A 74 2.83 -6.05 -5.02
N LYS A 75 3.52 -5.86 -6.15
CA LYS A 75 4.86 -5.25 -6.18
C LYS A 75 4.86 -3.78 -5.80
N LEU A 76 3.81 -3.04 -6.14
CA LEU A 76 3.64 -1.67 -5.68
C LEU A 76 3.48 -1.63 -4.15
N LEU A 77 2.66 -2.52 -3.58
CA LEU A 77 2.49 -2.60 -2.12
C LEU A 77 3.76 -3.04 -1.42
N GLU A 78 4.50 -4.03 -1.97
CA GLU A 78 5.83 -4.42 -1.47
C GLU A 78 6.75 -3.19 -1.41
N PHE A 79 6.82 -2.41 -2.49
CA PHE A 79 7.62 -1.20 -2.54
C PHE A 79 7.17 -0.14 -1.53
N ILE A 80 5.87 0.15 -1.45
CA ILE A 80 5.33 1.15 -0.52
C ILE A 80 5.68 0.82 0.93
N TYR A 81 5.66 -0.46 1.31
CA TYR A 81 5.86 -0.88 2.69
C TYR A 81 7.30 -1.30 3.03
N THR A 82 8.15 -1.59 2.06
CA THR A 82 9.54 -2.04 2.32
C THR A 82 10.59 -1.09 1.76
N GLY A 83 10.21 -0.20 0.84
CA GLY A 83 11.13 0.61 0.05
C GLY A 83 11.92 -0.18 -0.99
N GLN A 84 11.60 -1.46 -1.21
CA GLN A 84 12.28 -2.35 -2.13
C GLN A 84 11.31 -2.84 -3.21
N MET A 85 11.78 -2.90 -4.46
CA MET A 85 10.98 -3.41 -5.57
C MET A 85 11.75 -4.53 -6.27
N ASN A 86 11.33 -5.77 -6.03
CA ASN A 86 11.94 -6.95 -6.64
C ASN A 86 11.09 -7.40 -7.84
N LEU A 87 11.51 -7.03 -9.05
CA LEU A 87 10.82 -7.38 -10.30
C LEU A 87 11.29 -8.70 -10.94
N SER A 88 11.93 -9.57 -10.15
CA SER A 88 12.30 -10.92 -10.62
C SER A 88 11.04 -11.74 -10.90
N ARG A 89 11.02 -12.38 -12.07
CA ARG A 89 9.96 -13.28 -12.54
C ARG A 89 9.99 -14.62 -11.82
#